data_AF-A0A2E7TGS0-F1
#
_entry.id   AF-A0A2E7TGS0-F1
#
_cell.length_a   1.000
_cell.length_b   1.000
_cell.length_c   1.000
_cell.angle_alpha   90.00
_cell.angle_beta   90.00
_cell.angle_gamma   90.00
#
_symmetry.space_group_name_H-M   'P 1'
#
loop_
_entity.id
_entity.type
_entity.pdbx_description
1 polymer ?
#
loop_
_entity_poly.entity_id
_entity_poly.type
_entity_poly.pdbx_seq_one_letter_code
_entity_poly.pdbx_strand_id
1 'polypeptide(L)'
;MKKYLLITIAMLGLLSAQGVVTQLDNGSINYSDQTITAVGIGFVPTNAVNAGQARRMALRIAKQDAMRQLIEIVNGVTLTSETTMSGAMVD
;
A
#
# COMPACT_ATOMS: atom_id res chain seq x y z
N MET A 1 -39.10 1.07 -20.42
CA MET A 1 -38.55 2.24 -19.68
C MET A 1 -38.31 1.92 -18.20
N LYS A 2 -39.32 1.49 -17.42
CA LYS A 2 -39.15 1.13 -15.97
C LYS A 2 -38.05 0.08 -15.67
N LYS A 3 -37.83 -0.92 -16.53
CA LYS A 3 -36.76 -1.93 -16.37
C LYS A 3 -35.34 -1.34 -16.42
N TYR A 4 -35.09 -0.34 -17.27
CA TYR A 4 -33.79 0.33 -17.37
C TYR A 4 -33.54 1.28 -16.19
N LEU A 5 -34.62 1.84 -15.62
CA LEU A 5 -34.58 2.67 -14.41
C LEU A 5 -34.18 1.85 -13.18
N LEU A 6 -34.64 0.60 -13.07
CA LEU A 6 -34.22 -0.30 -11.98
C LEU A 6 -32.75 -0.73 -12.10
N ILE A 7 -32.27 -0.98 -13.32
CA ILE A 7 -30.86 -1.36 -13.58
C ILE A 7 -29.91 -0.21 -13.23
N THR A 8 -30.29 1.03 -13.57
CA THR A 8 -29.49 2.23 -13.26
C THR A 8 -29.45 2.52 -11.75
N ILE A 9 -30.55 2.33 -11.04
CA ILE A 9 -30.59 2.45 -9.57
C ILE A 9 -29.74 1.38 -8.88
N ALA A 10 -29.80 0.13 -9.36
CA ALA A 10 -28.97 -0.96 -8.82
C ALA A 10 -27.47 -0.72 -9.05
N MET A 11 -27.10 -0.16 -10.20
CA MET A 11 -25.71 0.16 -10.54
C MET A 11 -25.16 1.33 -9.72
N LEU A 12 -26.01 2.31 -9.35
CA LEU A 12 -25.64 3.40 -8.45
C LEU A 12 -25.37 2.91 -7.01
N GLY A 13 -26.17 1.97 -6.51
CA GLY A 13 -26.01 1.42 -5.14
C GLY A 13 -24.71 0.63 -4.94
N LEU A 14 -24.12 0.11 -6.02
CA LEU A 14 -22.83 -0.60 -6.00
C LEU A 14 -21.62 0.33 -5.88
N LEU A 15 -21.74 1.63 -6.23
CA LEU A 15 -20.62 2.57 -6.12
C LEU A 15 -20.32 2.99 -4.68
N SER A 16 -21.30 2.90 -3.77
CA SER A 16 -21.19 3.35 -2.37
C SER A 16 -20.46 2.40 -1.42
N ALA A 17 -19.97 1.25 -1.89
CA ALA A 17 -19.37 0.22 -1.05
C ALA A 17 -17.83 0.16 -1.09
N GLN A 18 -17.16 1.12 -1.75
CA GLN A 18 -15.70 1.11 -1.82
C GLN A 18 -15.10 1.74 -0.55
N GLY A 19 -14.33 0.95 0.20
CA GLY A 19 -13.57 1.43 1.35
C GLY A 19 -12.62 2.56 0.98
N VAL A 20 -12.25 3.40 1.96
CA VAL A 20 -11.35 4.54 1.74
C VAL A 20 -9.91 4.03 1.58
N VAL A 21 -9.46 3.88 0.34
CA VAL A 21 -8.11 3.43 -0.02
C VAL A 21 -7.35 4.56 -0.72
N THR A 22 -6.19 4.91 -0.20
CA THR A 22 -5.23 5.82 -0.85
C THR A 22 -4.14 4.99 -1.51
N GLN A 23 -4.01 5.11 -2.83
CA GLN A 23 -2.99 4.44 -3.61
C GLN A 23 -1.71 5.30 -3.65
N LEU A 24 -0.55 4.67 -3.44
CA LEU A 24 0.77 5.27 -3.60
C LEU A 24 1.57 4.49 -4.65
N ASP A 25 2.69 5.04 -5.12
CA ASP A 25 3.51 4.44 -6.17
C ASP A 25 4.00 3.03 -5.81
N ASN A 26 4.43 2.83 -4.56
CA ASN A 26 4.95 1.55 -4.08
C ASN A 26 4.16 1.01 -2.88
N GLY A 27 2.89 1.37 -2.74
CA GLY A 27 2.08 0.93 -1.61
C GLY A 27 0.66 1.45 -1.61
N SER A 28 -0.07 1.16 -0.54
CA SER A 28 -1.43 1.65 -0.36
C SER A 28 -1.79 1.75 1.12
N ILE A 29 -2.60 2.73 1.47
CA ILE A 29 -3.19 2.88 2.81
C ILE A 29 -4.69 2.61 2.67
N ASN A 30 -5.20 1.61 3.37
CA ASN A 30 -6.63 1.33 3.46
C ASN A 30 -7.13 1.72 4.85
N TYR A 31 -7.84 2.83 4.92
CA TYR A 31 -8.38 3.37 6.17
C TYR A 31 -9.61 2.60 6.66
N SER A 32 -10.33 1.92 5.76
CA SER A 32 -11.46 1.06 6.13
C SER A 32 -10.99 -0.17 6.91
N ASP A 33 -9.95 -0.83 6.39
CA ASP A 33 -9.41 -2.07 6.97
C ASP A 33 -8.26 -1.82 7.94
N GLN A 34 -7.84 -0.54 8.12
CA GLN A 34 -6.70 -0.12 8.93
C GLN A 34 -5.40 -0.85 8.55
N THR A 35 -5.17 -1.03 7.25
CA THR A 35 -3.99 -1.72 6.72
C THR A 35 -3.12 -0.80 5.88
N ILE A 36 -1.81 -1.01 5.98
CA ILE A 36 -0.81 -0.34 5.14
C ILE A 36 -0.02 -1.44 4.41
N THR A 37 0.05 -1.32 3.08
CA THR A 37 0.80 -2.24 2.23
C THR A 37 1.94 -1.48 1.56
N ALA A 38 3.12 -2.10 1.47
CA ALA A 38 4.29 -1.57 0.78
C ALA A 38 4.95 -2.66 -0.10
N VAL A 39 5.53 -2.26 -1.23
CA VAL A 39 6.09 -3.17 -2.24
C VAL A 39 7.54 -2.79 -2.53
N GLY A 40 8.46 -3.61 -2.02
CA GLY A 40 9.90 -3.42 -2.22
C GLY A 40 10.45 -4.12 -3.46
N ILE A 41 11.53 -3.57 -4.00
CA ILE A 41 12.22 -4.10 -5.18
C ILE A 41 13.58 -4.68 -4.75
N GLY A 42 13.90 -5.88 -5.25
CA GLY A 42 15.15 -6.57 -4.96
C GLY A 42 15.93 -6.88 -6.22
N PHE A 43 17.23 -6.59 -6.21
CA PHE A 43 18.13 -6.94 -7.32
C PHE A 43 18.90 -8.22 -7.01
N VAL A 44 19.24 -8.97 -8.07
CA VAL A 44 20.12 -10.14 -7.95
C VAL A 44 21.57 -9.66 -8.00
N PRO A 45 22.39 -9.92 -6.96
CA PRO A 45 23.78 -9.49 -6.97
C PRO A 45 24.63 -10.38 -7.88
N THR A 46 25.64 -9.79 -8.53
CA THR A 46 26.49 -10.44 -9.52
C THR A 46 27.44 -11.50 -8.94
N ASN A 47 27.65 -11.50 -7.62
CA ASN A 47 28.48 -12.46 -6.89
C ASN A 47 27.73 -13.73 -6.45
N ALA A 48 26.48 -13.91 -6.88
CA ALA A 48 25.70 -15.09 -6.51
C ALA A 48 26.27 -16.36 -7.13
N VAL A 49 26.66 -17.32 -6.29
CA VAL A 49 27.27 -18.60 -6.72
C VAL A 49 26.27 -19.50 -7.47
N ASN A 50 24.96 -19.37 -7.20
CA ASN A 50 23.89 -20.16 -7.83
C ASN A 50 22.59 -19.35 -7.87
N ALA A 51 21.72 -19.62 -8.84
CA ALA A 51 20.34 -19.12 -8.95
C ALA A 51 19.54 -19.18 -7.64
N GLY A 52 19.70 -20.25 -6.84
CA GLY A 52 19.06 -20.36 -5.53
C GLY A 52 19.56 -19.32 -4.52
N GLN A 53 20.87 -19.05 -4.50
CA GLN A 53 21.44 -18.00 -3.65
C GLN A 53 21.05 -16.60 -4.14
N ALA A 54 21.13 -16.37 -5.46
CA ALA A 54 20.70 -15.15 -6.13
C ALA A 54 19.26 -14.76 -5.73
N ARG A 55 18.33 -15.70 -5.83
CA ARG A 55 16.91 -15.47 -5.50
C ARG A 55 16.73 -15.13 -4.02
N ARG A 56 17.40 -15.85 -3.12
CA ARG A 56 17.32 -15.55 -1.68
C ARG A 56 17.87 -14.17 -1.34
N MET A 57 18.95 -13.75 -1.98
CA MET A 57 19.51 -12.41 -1.78
C MET A 57 18.58 -11.32 -2.30
N ALA A 58 18.05 -11.46 -3.53
CA ALA A 58 17.10 -10.51 -4.08
C ALA A 58 15.85 -10.36 -3.20
N LEU A 59 15.30 -11.47 -2.69
CA LEU A 59 14.16 -11.43 -1.77
C LEU A 59 14.47 -10.67 -0.46
N ARG A 60 15.68 -10.81 0.07
CA ARG A 60 16.08 -10.06 1.27
C ARG A 60 16.19 -8.57 1.00
N ILE A 61 16.77 -8.20 -0.14
CA ILE A 61 16.89 -6.80 -0.56
C ILE A 61 15.49 -6.20 -0.77
N ALA A 62 14.61 -6.91 -1.49
CA ALA A 62 13.22 -6.50 -1.69
C ALA A 62 12.49 -6.31 -0.35
N LYS A 63 12.69 -7.20 0.61
CA LYS A 63 12.07 -7.07 1.94
C LYS A 63 12.58 -5.84 2.68
N GLN A 64 13.88 -5.56 2.64
CA GLN A 64 14.45 -4.37 3.27
C GLN A 64 13.93 -3.07 2.63
N ASP A 65 13.85 -3.04 1.30
CA ASP A 65 13.30 -1.90 0.58
C ASP A 65 11.80 -1.70 0.90
N ALA A 66 11.02 -2.77 0.95
CA ALA A 66 9.61 -2.71 1.35
C ALA A 66 9.45 -2.15 2.76
N MET A 67 10.32 -2.52 3.70
CA MET A 67 10.31 -2.00 5.07
C MET A 67 10.64 -0.50 5.10
N ARG A 68 11.61 -0.03 4.31
CA ARG A 68 11.94 1.39 4.19
C ARG A 68 10.73 2.19 3.68
N GLN A 69 10.11 1.71 2.61
CA GLN A 69 8.91 2.33 2.06
C GLN A 69 7.76 2.32 3.06
N LEU A 70 7.58 1.23 3.80
CA LEU A 70 6.53 1.16 4.83
C LEU A 70 6.73 2.22 5.91
N ILE A 71 7.97 2.47 6.35
CA ILE A 71 8.26 3.55 7.31
C ILE A 71 7.94 4.92 6.72
N GLU A 72 8.30 5.17 5.47
CA GLU A 72 8.01 6.42 4.77
C GLU A 72 6.49 6.67 4.66
N ILE A 73 5.74 5.64 4.26
CA ILE A 73 4.28 5.68 4.19
C ILE A 73 3.70 5.94 5.57
N VAL A 74 4.12 5.19 6.59
CA VAL A 74 3.63 5.34 7.98
C VAL A 74 3.91 6.75 8.51
N ASN A 75 5.12 7.29 8.30
CA ASN A 75 5.47 8.64 8.76
C ASN A 75 4.62 9.73 8.10
N GLY A 76 4.21 9.51 6.84
CA GLY A 76 3.32 10.41 6.10
C GLY A 76 1.84 10.30 6.48
N VAL A 77 1.43 9.28 7.24
CA VAL A 77 0.04 9.15 7.70
C VAL A 77 -0.32 10.30 8.64
N THR A 78 -1.45 10.96 8.38
CA THR A 78 -2.02 12.01 9.25
C THR A 78 -2.82 11.38 10.39
N LEU A 79 -2.53 11.77 11.63
CA LEU A 79 -3.25 11.36 12.84
C LEU A 79 -4.44 12.28 13.15
N THR A 80 -4.22 13.58 13.00
CA THR A 80 -5.22 14.65 13.14
C THR A 80 -5.08 15.59 11.94
N SER A 81 -5.97 16.58 11.80
CA SER A 81 -5.94 17.53 10.66
C SER A 81 -4.61 18.27 10.51
N GLU A 82 -3.79 18.34 11.57
CA GLU A 82 -2.56 19.14 11.63
C GLU A 82 -1.32 18.30 12.00
N THR A 83 -1.49 17.09 12.54
CA THR A 83 -0.39 16.26 13.04
C THR A 83 -0.24 14.99 12.23
N THR A 84 0.95 14.74 11.69
CA THR A 84 1.35 13.47 11.07
C THR A 84 1.96 12.53 12.10
N MET A 85 2.05 11.23 11.79
CA MET A 85 2.72 10.22 12.63
C MET A 85 4.16 10.65 12.98
N SER A 86 4.87 11.24 12.02
CA SER A 86 6.21 11.80 12.28
C SER A 86 6.17 12.93 13.32
N GLY A 87 5.16 13.79 13.29
CA GLY A 87 4.99 14.86 14.28
C GLY A 87 4.66 14.32 15.67
N ALA A 88 3.80 13.30 15.75
CA ALA A 88 3.41 12.67 17.01
C ALA A 88 4.51 11.79 17.64
N MET A 89 5.57 11.44 16.91
CA MET A 89 6.70 10.66 17.45
C MET A 89 7.75 11.56 18.14
N VAL A 90 7.71 12.87 17.87
CA VAL A 90 8.68 13.85 18.39
C VAL A 90 8.15 14.56 19.64
N ASP A 91 6.83 14.64 19.79
CA ASP A 91 6.12 15.22 20.94
C ASP A 91 5.92 14.18 22.06
#